data_AF-A0A524EP42-F1
#
_entry.id   AF-A0A524EP42-F1
#
_cell.length_a   1.000
_cell.length_b   1.000
_cell.length_c   1.000
_cell.angle_alpha   90.00
_cell.angle_beta   90.00
_cell.angle_gamma   90.00
#
_symmetry.space_group_name_H-M   'P 1'
#
loop_
_entity.id
_entity.type
_entity.pdbx_description
1 polymer ?
#
loop_
_entity_poly.entity_id
_entity_poly.type
_entity_poly.pdbx_seq_one_letter_code
_entity_poly.pdbx_strand_id
1 'polypeptide(L)'
;MSETAAAWHRVLSAFDDWIAYESTEFMPWTTYFSMDSLRDLTNQERVGWITNMIDDVIPGRVDMCRAAGVALEDFLPHMPDEAAIETVRSMIELNDRVESMMLSMSDTFSIMLDEYKEGGLDNIVGQLGDLADTEEDIRHHMSLYSKGFARLKKLGLDVPSEME
;
A
#
# COMPACT_ATOMS: atom_id res chain seq x y z
N MET A 1 28.22 -3.89 11.86
CA MET A 1 27.09 -3.06 11.40
C MET A 1 26.69 -2.15 12.56
N SER A 2 26.55 -0.84 12.37
CA SER A 2 26.02 0.05 13.43
C SER A 2 24.53 -0.22 13.64
N GLU A 3 23.99 0.12 14.82
CA GLU A 3 22.55 -0.02 15.10
C GLU A 3 21.70 0.79 14.10
N THR A 4 22.14 1.99 13.75
CA THR A 4 21.52 2.82 12.71
C THR A 4 21.50 2.12 11.34
N ALA A 5 22.60 1.46 10.94
CA ALA A 5 22.65 0.75 9.66
C ALA A 5 21.73 -0.48 9.66
N ALA A 6 21.64 -1.20 10.78
CA ALA A 6 20.72 -2.33 10.91
C ALA A 6 19.25 -1.88 10.89
N ALA A 7 18.92 -0.78 11.58
CA ALA A 7 17.57 -0.20 11.54
C ALA A 7 17.21 0.30 10.14
N TRP A 8 18.16 0.94 9.45
CA TRP A 8 17.95 1.38 8.07
C TRP A 8 17.71 0.23 7.11
N HIS A 9 18.48 -0.85 7.23
CA HIS A 9 18.27 -2.05 6.43
C HIS A 9 16.88 -2.67 6.63
N ARG A 10 16.34 -2.64 7.87
CA ARG A 10 14.96 -3.07 8.13
C ARG A 10 13.93 -2.21 7.41
N VAL A 11 14.12 -0.88 7.36
CA VAL A 11 13.25 0.01 6.58
C VAL A 11 13.27 -0.38 5.11
N LEU A 12 14.46 -0.52 4.51
CA LEU A 12 14.59 -0.87 3.10
C LEU A 12 13.94 -2.22 2.79
N SER A 13 14.21 -3.23 3.60
CA SER A 13 13.60 -4.56 3.45
C SER A 13 12.08 -4.50 3.52
N ALA A 14 11.50 -3.77 4.48
CA ALA A 14 10.05 -3.67 4.61
C ALA A 14 9.40 -2.98 3.40
N PHE A 15 10.07 -1.98 2.82
CA PHE A 15 9.60 -1.34 1.59
C PHE A 15 9.76 -2.24 0.35
N ASP A 16 10.85 -3.00 0.25
CA ASP A 16 11.05 -3.98 -0.83
C ASP A 16 9.99 -5.09 -0.76
N ASP A 17 9.70 -5.61 0.43
CA ASP A 17 8.65 -6.60 0.67
C ASP A 17 7.26 -6.04 0.30
N TRP A 18 6.98 -4.79 0.68
CA TRP A 18 5.73 -4.13 0.30
C TRP A 18 5.61 -3.94 -1.21
N ILE A 19 6.66 -3.45 -1.88
CA ILE A 19 6.68 -3.31 -3.35
C ILE A 19 6.49 -4.67 -4.04
N ALA A 20 7.13 -5.72 -3.53
CA ALA A 20 6.96 -7.07 -4.03
C ALA A 20 5.49 -7.50 -3.94
N TYR A 21 4.87 -7.34 -2.78
CA TYR A 21 3.45 -7.66 -2.56
C TYR A 21 2.53 -6.87 -3.50
N GLU A 22 2.73 -5.56 -3.63
CA GLU A 22 1.95 -4.72 -4.55
C GLU A 22 2.04 -5.27 -5.98
N SER A 23 3.22 -5.71 -6.41
CA SER A 23 3.45 -6.18 -7.78
C SER A 23 2.94 -7.59 -8.06
N THR A 24 3.02 -8.51 -7.10
CA THR A 24 2.70 -9.93 -7.32
C THR A 24 1.32 -10.31 -6.82
N GLU A 25 0.90 -9.78 -5.67
CA GLU A 25 -0.33 -10.19 -5.01
C GLU A 25 -1.49 -9.24 -5.26
N PHE A 26 -1.25 -7.93 -5.44
CA PHE A 26 -2.32 -6.93 -5.59
C PHE A 26 -2.53 -6.45 -7.03
N MET A 27 -1.48 -5.94 -7.70
CA MET A 27 -1.57 -5.33 -9.04
C MET A 27 -2.33 -6.18 -10.06
N PRO A 28 -2.17 -7.52 -10.14
CA PRO A 28 -2.90 -8.34 -11.11
C PRO A 28 -4.43 -8.19 -11.02
N TRP A 29 -4.96 -7.89 -9.83
CA TRP A 29 -6.40 -7.77 -9.59
C TRP A 29 -6.98 -6.40 -9.95
N THR A 30 -6.14 -5.35 -10.03
CA THR A 30 -6.60 -3.98 -10.31
C THR A 30 -7.25 -3.81 -11.68
N THR A 31 -7.00 -4.74 -12.62
CA THR A 31 -7.66 -4.77 -13.94
C THR A 31 -9.18 -4.93 -13.82
N TYR A 32 -9.65 -5.59 -12.76
CA TYR A 32 -11.07 -5.79 -12.47
C TYR A 32 -11.74 -4.58 -11.82
N PHE A 33 -11.03 -3.45 -11.62
CA PHE A 33 -11.66 -2.19 -11.18
C PHE A 33 -12.40 -1.50 -12.35
N SER A 34 -12.61 -2.21 -13.45
CA SER A 34 -13.34 -1.74 -14.61
C SER A 34 -14.48 -2.68 -14.95
N MET A 35 -15.60 -2.08 -15.34
CA MET A 35 -16.81 -2.81 -15.74
C MET A 35 -16.59 -3.74 -16.92
N ASP A 36 -15.74 -3.35 -17.86
CA ASP A 36 -15.47 -4.14 -19.06
C ASP A 36 -14.76 -5.45 -18.71
N SER A 37 -13.70 -5.39 -17.89
CA SER A 37 -13.00 -6.59 -17.41
C SER A 37 -13.88 -7.49 -16.54
N LEU A 38 -14.77 -6.91 -15.72
CA LEU A 38 -15.66 -7.70 -14.87
C LEU A 38 -16.73 -8.46 -15.65
N ARG A 39 -17.18 -7.93 -16.80
CA ARG A 39 -18.19 -8.60 -17.63
C ARG A 39 -17.71 -9.93 -18.19
N ASP A 40 -16.41 -10.06 -18.41
CA ASP A 40 -15.78 -11.29 -18.92
C ASP A 40 -15.76 -12.43 -17.89
N LEU A 41 -15.93 -12.11 -16.60
CA LEU A 41 -16.02 -13.10 -15.53
C LEU A 41 -17.43 -13.67 -15.40
N THR A 42 -17.53 -14.93 -14.99
CA THR A 42 -18.78 -15.52 -14.52
C THR A 42 -19.22 -14.92 -13.19
N ASN A 43 -20.48 -15.14 -12.81
CA ASN A 43 -20.99 -14.68 -11.51
C ASN A 43 -20.16 -15.21 -10.33
N GLN A 44 -19.78 -16.48 -10.37
CA GLN A 44 -18.99 -17.11 -9.32
C GLN A 44 -17.58 -16.50 -9.24
N GLU A 45 -16.95 -16.23 -10.38
CA GLU A 45 -15.62 -15.60 -10.41
C GLU A 45 -15.65 -14.17 -9.89
N ARG A 46 -16.70 -13.38 -10.19
CA ARG A 46 -16.85 -12.03 -9.62
C ARG A 46 -16.98 -12.06 -8.11
N VAL A 47 -17.89 -12.89 -7.58
CA VAL A 47 -18.04 -13.03 -6.13
C VAL A 47 -16.74 -13.52 -5.50
N GLY A 48 -16.09 -14.52 -6.10
CA GLY A 48 -14.80 -15.04 -5.63
C GLY A 48 -13.71 -13.98 -5.60
N TRP A 49 -13.61 -13.15 -6.63
CA TRP A 49 -12.67 -12.03 -6.68
C TRP A 49 -12.96 -11.00 -5.58
N ILE A 50 -14.22 -10.53 -5.45
CA ILE A 50 -14.60 -9.54 -4.43
C ILE A 50 -14.28 -10.09 -3.03
N THR A 51 -14.65 -11.34 -2.74
CA THR A 51 -14.36 -11.98 -1.45
C THR A 51 -12.86 -12.12 -1.21
N ASN A 52 -12.07 -12.55 -2.20
CA ASN A 52 -10.62 -12.64 -2.08
C ASN A 52 -9.94 -11.28 -1.82
N MET A 53 -10.48 -10.20 -2.40
CA MET A 53 -10.00 -8.84 -2.11
C MET A 53 -10.23 -8.44 -0.65
N ILE A 54 -11.38 -8.80 -0.09
CA ILE A 54 -11.76 -8.50 1.31
C ILE A 54 -10.97 -9.35 2.30
N ASP A 55 -10.91 -10.66 2.05
CA ASP A 55 -10.44 -11.62 3.04
C ASP A 55 -8.91 -11.74 3.06
N ASP A 56 -8.25 -11.58 1.91
CA ASP A 56 -6.83 -11.91 1.76
C ASP A 56 -5.99 -10.74 1.22
N VAL A 57 -6.35 -10.17 0.06
CA VAL A 57 -5.46 -9.27 -0.68
C VAL A 57 -5.32 -7.90 -0.01
N ILE A 58 -6.43 -7.24 0.35
CA ILE A 58 -6.35 -5.93 1.01
C ILE A 58 -5.79 -6.05 2.44
N PRO A 59 -6.19 -7.04 3.26
CA PRO A 59 -5.56 -7.28 4.55
C PRO A 59 -4.04 -7.46 4.44
N GLY A 60 -3.56 -8.29 3.51
CA GLY A 60 -2.12 -8.46 3.30
C GLY A 60 -1.42 -7.16 2.86
N ARG A 61 -2.08 -6.36 2.00
CA ARG A 61 -1.59 -5.03 1.61
C ARG A 61 -1.42 -4.09 2.81
N VAL A 62 -2.42 -4.06 3.69
CA VAL A 62 -2.40 -3.29 4.95
C VAL A 62 -1.28 -3.77 5.87
N ASP A 63 -1.08 -5.09 6.00
CA ASP A 63 -0.01 -5.64 6.83
C ASP A 63 1.39 -5.24 6.33
N MET A 64 1.62 -5.22 5.02
CA MET A 64 2.88 -4.73 4.43
C MET A 64 3.08 -3.23 4.69
N CYS A 65 2.04 -2.42 4.51
CA CYS A 65 2.07 -0.98 4.82
C CYS A 65 2.39 -0.74 6.30
N ARG A 66 1.77 -1.50 7.21
CA ARG A 66 2.05 -1.42 8.66
C ARG A 66 3.47 -1.82 9.00
N ALA A 67 3.99 -2.90 8.39
CA ALA A 67 5.36 -3.33 8.60
C ALA A 67 6.38 -2.24 8.20
N ALA A 68 6.13 -1.55 7.08
CA ALA A 68 6.94 -0.41 6.65
C ALA A 68 6.85 0.77 7.64
N GLY A 69 5.65 1.08 8.15
CA GLY A 69 5.43 2.08 9.19
C GLY A 69 6.20 1.77 10.48
N VAL A 70 6.08 0.55 11.01
CA VAL A 70 6.82 0.09 12.20
C VAL A 70 8.32 0.18 11.98
N ALA A 71 8.82 -0.18 10.79
CA ALA A 71 10.24 -0.06 10.48
C ALA A 71 10.72 1.40 10.52
N LEU A 72 9.90 2.36 10.04
CA LEU A 72 10.21 3.79 10.13
C LEU A 72 10.18 4.30 11.57
N GLU A 73 9.22 3.86 12.38
CA GLU A 73 9.15 4.19 13.82
C GLU A 73 10.38 3.68 14.57
N ASP A 74 10.79 2.43 14.32
CA ASP A 74 12.00 1.83 14.89
C ASP A 74 13.27 2.54 14.42
N PHE A 75 13.25 3.16 13.25
CA PHE A 75 14.38 3.90 12.69
C PHE A 75 14.51 5.31 13.28
N LEU A 76 13.39 5.92 13.68
CA LEU A 76 13.33 7.31 14.16
C LEU A 76 14.30 7.64 15.32
N PRO A 77 14.50 6.78 16.35
CA PRO A 77 15.46 7.04 17.43
C PRO A 77 16.92 7.14 16.98
N HIS A 78 17.24 6.64 15.78
CA HIS A 78 18.59 6.61 15.25
C HIS A 78 18.93 7.84 14.38
N MET A 79 18.03 8.82 14.28
CA MET A 79 18.22 9.99 13.43
C MET A 79 19.29 10.95 13.97
N PRO A 80 20.19 11.45 13.11
CA PRO A 80 21.34 12.24 13.56
C PRO A 80 20.98 13.70 13.92
N ASP A 81 19.90 14.24 13.35
CA ASP A 81 19.48 15.63 13.52
C ASP A 81 17.97 15.82 13.32
N GLU A 82 17.48 17.02 13.63
CA GLU A 82 16.06 17.38 13.52
C GLU A 82 15.53 17.29 12.09
N ALA A 83 16.36 17.55 11.07
CA ALA A 83 15.91 17.49 9.68
C ALA A 83 15.66 16.04 9.23
N ALA A 84 16.48 15.11 9.71
CA ALA A 84 16.28 13.68 9.50
C ALA A 84 15.06 13.17 10.30
N ILE A 85 14.90 13.60 11.55
CA ILE A 85 13.71 13.30 12.39
C ILE A 85 12.43 13.74 11.69
N GLU A 86 12.37 14.99 11.22
CA GLU A 86 11.20 15.54 10.51
C GLU A 86 10.90 14.73 9.25
N THR A 87 11.93 14.34 8.49
CA THR A 87 11.76 13.55 7.28
C THR A 87 11.13 12.18 7.57
N VAL A 88 11.64 11.46 8.57
CA VAL A 88 11.09 10.14 8.95
C VAL A 88 9.67 10.29 9.50
N ARG A 89 9.40 11.31 10.32
CA ARG A 89 8.03 11.60 10.79
C ARG A 89 7.05 11.84 9.65
N SER A 90 7.42 12.64 8.65
CA SER A 90 6.57 12.84 7.47
C SER A 90 6.35 11.56 6.67
N MET A 91 7.32 10.63 6.66
CA MET A 91 7.15 9.32 6.04
C MET A 91 6.19 8.43 6.85
N ILE A 92 6.22 8.50 8.19
CA ILE A 92 5.26 7.80 9.06
C ILE A 92 3.85 8.36 8.85
N GLU A 93 3.67 9.69 8.82
CA GLU A 93 2.38 10.33 8.54
C GLU A 93 1.84 9.95 7.14
N LEU A 94 2.74 9.81 6.15
CA LEU A 94 2.39 9.32 4.83
C LEU A 94 1.91 7.86 4.88
N ASN A 95 2.53 7.03 5.73
CA ASN A 95 2.15 5.64 5.94
C ASN A 95 0.74 5.53 6.52
N ASP A 96 0.44 6.29 7.56
CA ASP A 96 -0.89 6.31 8.20
C ASP A 96 -1.98 6.71 7.19
N ARG A 97 -1.67 7.68 6.32
CA ARG A 97 -2.58 8.10 5.27
C ARG A 97 -2.84 6.98 4.26
N VAL A 98 -1.77 6.32 3.80
CA VAL A 98 -1.87 5.21 2.84
C VAL A 98 -2.65 4.04 3.45
N GLU A 99 -2.36 3.66 4.70
CA GLU A 99 -3.10 2.63 5.43
C GLU A 99 -4.59 2.98 5.52
N SER A 100 -4.92 4.21 5.92
CA SER A 100 -6.33 4.64 6.02
C SER A 100 -7.08 4.52 4.69
N MET A 101 -6.40 4.77 3.57
CA MET A 101 -7.00 4.62 2.24
C MET A 101 -7.19 3.16 1.85
N MET A 102 -6.25 2.27 2.21
CA MET A 102 -6.40 0.82 2.00
C MET A 102 -7.55 0.25 2.84
N LEU A 103 -7.71 0.72 4.08
CA LEU A 103 -8.85 0.34 4.92
C LEU A 103 -10.18 0.82 4.30
N SER A 104 -10.23 2.06 3.81
CA SER A 104 -11.40 2.55 3.07
C SER A 104 -11.69 1.73 1.82
N MET A 105 -10.66 1.23 1.13
CA MET A 105 -10.82 0.33 -0.02
C MET A 105 -11.50 -0.98 0.41
N SER A 106 -11.11 -1.56 1.56
CA SER A 106 -11.75 -2.76 2.12
C SER A 106 -13.24 -2.55 2.41
N ASP A 107 -13.59 -1.39 2.98
CA ASP A 107 -14.99 -1.01 3.23
C ASP A 107 -15.78 -0.91 1.91
N THR A 108 -15.18 -0.28 0.89
CA THR A 108 -15.80 -0.19 -0.45
C THR A 108 -16.02 -1.57 -1.07
N PHE A 109 -15.06 -2.50 -0.95
CA PHE A 109 -15.24 -3.88 -1.43
C PHE A 109 -16.37 -4.60 -0.68
N SER A 110 -16.47 -4.41 0.63
CA SER A 110 -17.53 -5.02 1.45
C SER A 110 -18.92 -4.53 1.02
N ILE A 111 -19.06 -3.21 0.81
CA ILE A 111 -20.30 -2.61 0.29
C ILE A 111 -20.59 -3.15 -1.12
N MET A 112 -19.57 -3.19 -1.98
CA MET A 112 -19.69 -3.69 -3.34
C MET A 112 -20.18 -5.14 -3.40
N LEU A 113 -19.72 -6.00 -2.48
CA LEU A 113 -20.16 -7.39 -2.39
C LEU A 113 -21.67 -7.51 -2.13
N ASP A 114 -22.17 -6.71 -1.19
CA ASP A 114 -23.57 -6.73 -0.80
C ASP A 114 -24.45 -6.16 -1.92
N GLU A 115 -24.06 -5.03 -2.51
CA GLU A 115 -24.80 -4.42 -3.62
C GLU A 115 -24.81 -5.30 -4.89
N TYR A 116 -23.70 -5.99 -5.17
CA TYR A 116 -23.62 -6.95 -6.27
C TYR A 116 -24.58 -8.13 -6.07
N LYS A 117 -24.71 -8.63 -4.83
CA LYS A 117 -25.64 -9.73 -4.53
C LYS A 117 -27.10 -9.31 -4.69
N GLU A 118 -27.43 -8.05 -4.47
CA GLU A 118 -28.79 -7.53 -4.56
C GLU A 118 -29.21 -7.19 -6.00
N GLY A 119 -28.36 -6.52 -6.78
CA GLY A 119 -28.71 -6.02 -8.11
C GLY A 119 -27.71 -6.31 -9.21
N GLY A 120 -26.66 -7.09 -8.94
CA GLY A 120 -25.65 -7.47 -9.91
C GLY A 120 -24.77 -6.30 -10.32
N LEU A 121 -24.31 -6.35 -11.57
CA LEU A 121 -23.30 -5.44 -12.10
C LEU A 121 -23.72 -3.96 -12.15
N ASP A 122 -25.01 -3.67 -12.39
CA ASP A 122 -25.47 -2.29 -12.55
C ASP A 122 -25.43 -1.51 -11.22
N ASN A 123 -25.47 -2.22 -10.08
CA ASN A 123 -25.42 -1.59 -8.76
C ASN A 123 -24.00 -1.22 -8.34
N ILE A 124 -22.96 -1.88 -8.84
CA ILE A 124 -21.59 -1.71 -8.35
C ILE A 124 -20.73 -0.71 -9.15
N VAL A 125 -21.31 -0.07 -10.16
CA VAL A 125 -20.57 0.83 -11.06
C VAL A 125 -19.93 1.99 -10.29
N GLY A 126 -20.62 2.51 -9.27
CA GLY A 126 -20.09 3.59 -8.42
C GLY A 126 -18.85 3.15 -7.65
N GLN A 127 -18.94 2.00 -6.96
CA GLN A 127 -17.87 1.44 -6.14
C GLN A 127 -16.63 1.13 -6.97
N LEU A 128 -16.79 0.65 -8.21
CA LEU A 128 -15.65 0.41 -9.09
C LEU A 128 -14.91 1.72 -9.43
N GLY A 129 -15.63 2.82 -9.63
CA GLY A 129 -15.05 4.15 -9.78
C GLY A 129 -14.29 4.58 -8.52
N ASP A 130 -14.93 4.47 -7.35
CA ASP A 130 -14.33 4.82 -6.07
C ASP A 130 -13.06 3.99 -5.78
N LEU A 131 -13.05 2.70 -6.12
CA LEU A 131 -11.89 1.82 -6.00
C LEU A 131 -10.75 2.25 -6.92
N ALA A 132 -11.05 2.61 -8.17
CA ALA A 132 -10.04 3.08 -9.12
C ALA A 132 -9.41 4.41 -8.68
N ASP A 133 -10.23 5.36 -8.23
CA ASP A 133 -9.78 6.68 -7.75
C ASP A 133 -8.95 6.52 -6.47
N THR A 134 -9.41 5.72 -5.51
CA THR A 134 -8.68 5.44 -4.27
C THR A 134 -7.32 4.80 -4.56
N GLU A 135 -7.27 3.86 -5.50
CA GLU A 135 -6.02 3.21 -5.91
C GLU A 135 -5.06 4.17 -6.61
N GLU A 136 -5.55 5.07 -7.47
CA GLU A 136 -4.71 6.11 -8.07
C GLU A 136 -4.10 7.03 -6.99
N ASP A 137 -4.92 7.46 -6.03
CA ASP A 137 -4.44 8.27 -4.92
C ASP A 137 -3.43 7.51 -4.05
N ILE A 138 -3.63 6.22 -3.76
CA ILE A 138 -2.65 5.40 -3.02
C ILE A 138 -1.33 5.37 -3.78
N ARG A 139 -1.34 5.09 -5.09
CA ARG A 139 -0.13 5.09 -5.93
C ARG A 139 0.57 6.45 -5.94
N HIS A 140 -0.21 7.53 -5.98
CA HIS A 140 0.35 8.87 -5.86
C HIS A 140 1.09 9.05 -4.54
N HIS A 141 0.48 8.70 -3.41
CA HIS A 141 1.09 8.82 -2.09
C HIS A 141 2.33 7.92 -1.95
N MET A 142 2.26 6.66 -2.41
CA MET A 142 3.40 5.75 -2.41
C MET A 142 4.59 6.33 -3.20
N SER A 143 4.35 7.02 -4.31
CA SER A 143 5.41 7.67 -5.09
C SER A 143 6.19 8.73 -4.29
N LEU A 144 5.56 9.35 -3.27
CA LEU A 144 6.18 10.40 -2.46
C LEU A 144 7.28 9.85 -1.53
N TYR A 145 7.28 8.56 -1.21
CA TYR A 145 8.36 7.94 -0.43
C TYR A 145 9.73 8.11 -1.10
N SER A 146 9.79 8.10 -2.44
CA SER A 146 11.02 8.37 -3.18
C SER A 146 11.66 9.72 -2.80
N LYS A 147 10.85 10.73 -2.48
CA LYS A 147 11.32 12.05 -2.03
C LYS A 147 11.87 11.98 -0.60
N GLY A 148 11.23 11.21 0.28
CA GLY A 148 11.69 10.93 1.64
C GLY A 148 13.04 10.23 1.64
N PHE A 149 13.15 9.11 0.92
CA PHE A 149 14.41 8.37 0.73
C PHE A 149 15.53 9.24 0.15
N ALA A 150 15.23 10.05 -0.88
CA ALA A 150 16.22 10.96 -1.46
C ALA A 150 16.67 12.05 -0.48
N ARG A 151 15.79 12.53 0.40
CA ARG A 151 16.14 13.50 1.46
C ARG A 151 17.03 12.87 2.52
N LEU A 152 16.70 11.67 3.00
CA LEU A 152 17.53 10.92 3.95
C LEU A 152 18.92 10.63 3.38
N LYS A 153 19.00 10.24 2.11
CA LYS A 153 20.27 10.04 1.39
C LYS A 153 21.14 11.31 1.38
N LYS A 154 20.56 12.47 1.08
CA LYS A 154 21.27 13.77 1.10
C LYS A 154 21.77 14.16 2.49
N LEU A 155 21.13 13.64 3.55
CA LEU A 155 21.53 13.84 4.95
C LEU A 155 22.60 12.83 5.42
N GLY A 156 23.10 11.97 4.53
CA GLY A 156 24.18 11.03 4.82
C GLY A 156 23.71 9.65 5.30
N LEU A 157 22.41 9.36 5.22
CA LEU A 157 21.85 8.01 5.40
C LEU A 157 21.84 7.31 4.03
N ASP A 158 23.02 6.91 3.57
CA ASP A 158 23.15 6.15 2.32
C ASP A 158 22.60 4.72 2.49
N VAL A 159 22.00 4.19 1.42
CA VAL A 159 21.69 2.77 1.29
C VAL A 159 23.01 2.00 1.39
N PRO A 160 23.15 1.01 2.29
CA PRO A 160 24.38 0.24 2.39
C PRO A 160 24.69 -0.36 1.03
N SER A 161 25.88 -0.10 0.50
CA SER A 161 26.37 -0.55 -0.80
C SER A 161 26.59 -2.07 -0.91
N GLU A 162 26.07 -2.86 0.03
CA GLU A 162 26.16 -4.33 0.06
C GLU A 162 24.86 -5.00 -0.42
N MET A 163 24.18 -4.40 -1.40
CA MET A 163 23.03 -5.01 -2.09
C MET A 163 23.23 -5.07 -3.62
N GLU A 164 24.50 -5.19 -4.07
CA GLU A 164 24.85 -5.73 -5.39
C GLU A 164 25.34 -7.18 -5.29
#